data_AF-A0A248VU78-F1
#
_entry.id   AF-A0A248VU78-F1
#
_cell.length_a   1.000
_cell.length_b   1.000
_cell.length_c   1.000
_cell.angle_alpha   90.00
_cell.angle_beta   90.00
_cell.angle_gamma   90.00
#
_symmetry.space_group_name_H-M   'P 1'
#
loop_
_entity.id
_entity.type
_entity.pdbx_description
1 polymer ?
#
loop_
_entity_poly.entity_id
_entity_poly.type
_entity_poly.pdbx_seq_one_letter_code
_entity_poly.pdbx_strand_id
1 'polypeptide(L)'
;MNLRMLKNMVEVMEKHAPNLQHVTLMQGGKAYGVHIGPIPSPAKESDPRHMPPNFYYDQEDFLRERSVGKSWSWTAFRPEGIAGVAVGNPMNLLMVIAVYGTLAKALGVPMSLPGSRAAYDALYQITDTRILASAVDWAGETDACRGEIYNITNGESFRWSRVWPRLAEFFDVSVGVPFPMLLQQMMADKAELWNRLVEKHNLRNYPYDQIVSWKFGDMIFKTTFDNISSTIKARKHGFHDCIDSEEMYIEMLTELREQRYIP
;
A
#
# COMPACT_ATOMS: atom_id res chain seq x y z
N MET A 1 -13.76 -11.23 -12.99
CA MET A 1 -14.30 -9.86 -12.84
C MET A 1 -13.26 -8.80 -13.19
N ASN A 2 -12.09 -8.77 -12.54
CA ASN A 2 -11.04 -7.76 -12.75
C ASN A 2 -10.56 -7.65 -14.22
N LEU A 3 -10.29 -8.77 -14.88
CA LEU A 3 -9.93 -8.77 -16.30
C LEU A 3 -10.99 -8.10 -17.19
N ARG A 4 -12.27 -8.41 -16.94
CA ARG A 4 -13.39 -7.85 -17.73
C ARG A 4 -13.47 -6.34 -17.59
N MET A 5 -13.22 -5.80 -16.38
CA MET A 5 -13.18 -4.35 -16.16
C MET A 5 -12.07 -3.70 -17.00
N LEU A 6 -10.88 -4.29 -17.01
CA LEU A 6 -9.75 -3.81 -17.80
C LEU A 6 -10.03 -3.88 -19.31
N LYS A 7 -10.56 -5.02 -19.80
CA LYS A 7 -10.93 -5.20 -21.21
C LYS A 7 -11.91 -4.13 -21.67
N ASN A 8 -13.00 -3.93 -20.92
CA ASN A 8 -14.01 -2.94 -21.24
C ASN A 8 -13.41 -1.52 -21.35
N MET A 9 -12.51 -1.15 -20.43
CA MET A 9 -11.85 0.16 -20.46
C MET A 9 -10.95 0.29 -21.70
N VAL A 10 -10.04 -0.65 -21.93
CA VAL A 10 -9.06 -0.59 -23.03
C VAL A 10 -9.76 -0.60 -24.38
N GLU A 11 -10.73 -1.48 -24.59
CA GLU A 11 -11.43 -1.59 -25.88
C GLU A 11 -12.23 -0.32 -26.23
N VAL A 12 -12.83 0.34 -25.23
CA VAL A 12 -13.53 1.62 -25.43
C VAL A 12 -12.52 2.73 -25.72
N MET A 13 -11.42 2.80 -24.99
CA MET A 13 -10.38 3.81 -25.21
C MET A 13 -9.74 3.66 -26.59
N GLU A 14 -9.43 2.44 -27.03
CA GLU A 14 -8.91 2.19 -28.37
C GLU A 14 -9.85 2.68 -29.47
N LYS A 15 -11.17 2.56 -29.27
CA LYS A 15 -12.16 2.98 -30.26
C LYS A 15 -12.35 4.50 -30.32
N HIS A 16 -12.20 5.19 -29.19
CA HIS A 16 -12.62 6.58 -29.05
C HIS A 16 -11.48 7.57 -28.75
N ALA A 17 -10.27 7.10 -28.41
CA ALA A 17 -9.09 7.91 -28.18
C ALA A 17 -8.00 7.55 -29.22
N PRO A 18 -8.04 8.15 -30.43
CA PRO A 18 -7.09 7.84 -31.50
C PRO A 18 -5.63 8.17 -31.13
N ASN A 19 -5.42 9.04 -30.14
CA ASN A 19 -4.11 9.44 -29.62
C ASN A 19 -3.76 8.70 -28.32
N LEU A 20 -4.38 7.56 -28.00
CA LEU A 20 -3.94 6.73 -26.88
C LEU A 20 -2.48 6.31 -27.10
N GLN A 21 -1.64 6.54 -26.09
CA GLN A 21 -0.20 6.25 -26.15
C GLN A 21 0.25 5.23 -25.10
N HIS A 22 -0.38 5.22 -23.92
CA HIS A 22 0.09 4.42 -22.80
C HIS A 22 -1.06 3.96 -21.90
N VAL A 23 -0.93 2.75 -21.35
CA VAL A 23 -1.79 2.19 -20.30
C VAL A 23 -0.94 1.69 -19.14
N THR A 24 -1.02 2.33 -17.98
CA THR A 24 -0.34 1.87 -16.77
C THR A 24 -1.25 0.95 -15.95
N LEU A 25 -0.75 -0.23 -15.58
CA LEU A 25 -1.48 -1.23 -14.80
C LEU A 25 -0.93 -1.33 -13.38
N MET A 26 -1.80 -1.19 -12.37
CA MET A 26 -1.42 -1.40 -10.97
C MET A 26 -1.63 -2.86 -10.56
N GLN A 27 -0.56 -3.51 -10.11
CA GLN A 27 -0.53 -4.87 -9.55
C GLN A 27 -0.17 -4.82 -8.05
N GLY A 28 0.98 -5.38 -7.67
CA GLY A 28 1.52 -5.36 -6.30
C GLY A 28 2.28 -6.64 -5.95
N GLY A 29 2.85 -6.70 -4.73
CA GLY A 29 3.65 -7.83 -4.26
C GLY A 29 2.96 -9.21 -4.31
N LYS A 30 1.62 -9.25 -4.43
CA LYS A 30 0.87 -10.50 -4.68
C LYS A 30 1.29 -11.19 -5.98
N ALA A 31 1.83 -10.47 -6.96
CA ALA A 31 2.43 -11.07 -8.16
C ALA A 31 3.59 -12.03 -7.84
N TYR A 32 4.23 -11.90 -6.68
CA TYR A 32 5.31 -12.78 -6.22
C TYR A 32 4.82 -13.88 -5.27
N GLY A 33 3.56 -13.81 -4.81
CA GLY A 33 2.99 -14.79 -3.88
C GLY A 33 3.14 -14.43 -2.40
N VAL A 34 3.51 -13.19 -2.06
CA VAL A 34 3.73 -12.74 -0.66
C VAL A 34 2.53 -13.00 0.28
N HIS A 35 1.32 -13.04 -0.26
CA HIS A 35 0.08 -13.30 0.47
C HIS A 35 -0.12 -14.79 0.80
N ILE A 36 0.66 -15.69 0.21
CA ILE A 36 0.64 -17.13 0.43
C ILE A 36 1.72 -17.51 1.46
N GLY A 37 2.89 -16.87 1.38
CA GLY A 37 4.00 -17.12 2.29
C GLY A 37 5.27 -16.36 1.90
N PRO A 38 6.41 -16.71 2.53
CA PRO A 38 7.69 -16.11 2.23
C PRO A 38 8.09 -16.31 0.78
N ILE A 39 8.72 -15.28 0.21
CA ILE A 39 9.24 -15.26 -1.16
C ILE A 39 10.76 -15.02 -1.13
N PRO A 40 11.50 -15.38 -2.19
CA PRO A 40 12.87 -14.93 -2.34
C PRO A 40 12.94 -13.40 -2.27
N SER A 41 13.70 -12.87 -1.32
CA SER A 41 13.81 -11.44 -1.06
C SER A 41 15.23 -10.93 -1.35
N PRO A 42 15.41 -9.78 -2.05
CA PRO A 42 14.35 -8.95 -2.62
C PRO A 42 13.71 -9.57 -3.87
N ALA A 43 12.39 -9.49 -3.96
CA ALA A 43 11.63 -9.91 -5.13
C ALA A 43 12.05 -9.11 -6.36
N LYS A 44 12.18 -9.76 -7.51
CA LYS A 44 12.58 -9.15 -8.78
C LYS A 44 11.49 -9.32 -9.81
N GLU A 45 11.37 -8.36 -10.72
CA GLU A 45 10.36 -8.40 -11.78
C GLU A 45 10.55 -9.59 -12.75
N SER A 46 11.76 -10.17 -12.77
CA SER A 46 12.13 -11.38 -13.49
C SER A 46 11.69 -12.69 -12.80
N ASP A 47 11.22 -12.62 -11.56
CA ASP A 47 10.82 -13.82 -10.81
C ASP A 47 9.61 -14.48 -11.48
N PRO A 48 9.56 -15.82 -11.49
CA PRO A 48 8.49 -16.54 -12.17
C PRO A 48 7.14 -16.32 -11.47
N ARG A 49 6.07 -16.40 -12.26
CA ARG A 49 4.70 -16.42 -11.73
C ARG A 49 4.52 -17.60 -10.77
N HIS A 50 3.86 -17.36 -9.64
CA HIS A 50 3.43 -18.44 -8.76
C HIS A 50 2.21 -19.18 -9.31
N MET A 51 1.87 -20.33 -8.68
CA MET A 51 0.72 -21.15 -9.07
C MET A 51 -0.57 -20.32 -9.09
N PRO A 52 -1.37 -20.34 -10.19
CA PRO A 52 -2.65 -19.63 -10.27
C PRO A 52 -3.68 -20.16 -9.25
N PRO A 53 -4.74 -19.38 -8.97
CA PRO A 53 -5.18 -18.18 -9.67
C PRO A 53 -4.52 -16.88 -9.17
N ASN A 54 -4.20 -15.96 -10.10
CA ASN A 54 -3.88 -14.57 -9.78
C ASN A 54 -4.31 -13.66 -10.96
N PHE A 55 -5.29 -12.80 -10.72
CA PHE A 55 -5.87 -11.96 -11.77
C PHE A 55 -4.90 -10.91 -12.33
N TYR A 56 -3.79 -10.62 -11.63
CA TYR A 56 -2.72 -9.76 -12.15
C TYR A 56 -2.12 -10.32 -13.44
N TYR A 57 -1.98 -11.65 -13.52
CA TYR A 57 -1.41 -12.32 -14.68
C TYR A 57 -2.37 -12.25 -15.87
N ASP A 58 -3.66 -12.46 -15.64
CA ASP A 58 -4.67 -12.35 -16.69
C ASP A 58 -4.73 -10.93 -17.30
N GLN A 59 -4.61 -9.90 -16.45
CA GLN A 59 -4.57 -8.49 -16.87
C GLN A 59 -3.29 -8.16 -17.64
N GLU A 60 -2.15 -8.65 -17.16
CA GLU A 60 -0.84 -8.48 -17.81
C GLU A 60 -0.80 -9.16 -19.18
N ASP A 61 -1.28 -10.40 -19.27
CA ASP A 61 -1.34 -11.16 -20.53
C ASP A 61 -2.24 -10.47 -21.55
N PHE A 62 -3.42 -9.99 -21.11
CA PHE A 62 -4.30 -9.22 -21.98
C PHE A 62 -3.63 -7.96 -22.54
N LEU A 63 -2.98 -7.15 -21.71
CA LEU A 63 -2.32 -5.93 -22.19
C LEU A 63 -1.15 -6.26 -23.13
N ARG A 64 -0.35 -7.27 -22.77
CA ARG A 64 0.77 -7.75 -23.58
C ARG A 64 0.33 -8.20 -24.97
N GLU A 65 -0.70 -9.01 -25.06
CA GLU A 65 -1.24 -9.48 -26.34
C GLU A 65 -1.93 -8.36 -27.10
N ARG A 66 -2.73 -7.54 -26.42
CA ARG A 66 -3.57 -6.52 -27.06
C ARG A 66 -2.76 -5.35 -27.62
N SER A 67 -1.62 -5.00 -27.02
CA SER A 67 -0.77 -3.90 -27.47
C SER A 67 0.05 -4.21 -28.72
N VAL A 68 0.13 -5.48 -29.15
CA VAL A 68 0.91 -5.86 -30.35
C VAL A 68 0.34 -5.17 -31.59
N GLY A 69 1.20 -4.41 -32.28
CA GLY A 69 0.83 -3.65 -33.49
C GLY A 69 -0.05 -2.43 -33.23
N LYS A 70 -0.23 -2.01 -31.96
CA LYS A 70 -0.96 -0.80 -31.60
C LYS A 70 -0.04 0.42 -31.51
N SER A 71 -0.64 1.60 -31.57
CA SER A 71 0.06 2.88 -31.33
C SER A 71 0.35 3.15 -29.86
N TRP A 72 -0.27 2.38 -28.96
CA TRP A 72 -0.10 2.50 -27.52
C TRP A 72 0.68 1.32 -26.94
N SER A 73 1.32 1.55 -25.80
CA SER A 73 2.03 0.53 -25.02
C SER A 73 1.52 0.45 -23.58
N TRP A 74 2.02 -0.49 -22.80
CA TRP A 74 1.68 -0.62 -21.39
C TRP A 74 2.90 -0.69 -20.50
N THR A 75 2.71 -0.44 -19.21
CA THR A 75 3.67 -0.75 -18.15
C THR A 75 2.89 -1.24 -16.93
N ALA A 76 3.40 -2.23 -16.20
CA ALA A 76 2.80 -2.66 -14.94
C ALA A 76 3.68 -2.27 -13.74
N PHE A 77 3.05 -1.77 -12.68
CA PHE A 77 3.73 -1.49 -11.41
C PHE A 77 3.32 -2.48 -10.34
N ARG A 78 4.32 -2.91 -9.56
CA ARG A 78 4.16 -3.78 -8.41
C ARG A 78 4.62 -3.00 -7.16
N PRO A 79 3.76 -2.14 -6.60
CA PRO A 79 4.05 -1.50 -5.33
C PRO A 79 3.97 -2.51 -4.17
N GLU A 80 4.60 -2.13 -3.06
CA GLU A 80 4.40 -2.82 -1.78
C GLU A 80 3.16 -2.24 -1.05
N GLY A 81 3.13 -2.25 0.29
CA GLY A 81 2.08 -1.54 1.01
C GLY A 81 1.92 -0.12 0.46
N ILE A 82 0.69 0.34 0.19
CA ILE A 82 0.47 1.69 -0.33
C ILE A 82 0.04 2.58 0.84
N ALA A 83 0.73 3.71 0.98
CA ALA A 83 0.36 4.77 1.91
C ALA A 83 -0.11 5.99 1.12
N GLY A 84 -1.30 6.48 1.48
CA GLY A 84 -1.88 7.70 0.91
C GLY A 84 -3.11 8.13 1.68
N VAL A 85 -3.41 9.42 1.61
CA VAL A 85 -4.55 10.05 2.28
C VAL A 85 -5.82 9.80 1.46
N ALA A 86 -6.39 8.61 1.61
CA ALA A 86 -7.62 8.19 0.96
C ALA A 86 -8.51 7.37 1.90
N VAL A 87 -9.71 7.85 2.19
CA VAL A 87 -10.67 7.18 3.09
C VAL A 87 -11.66 6.32 2.29
N GLY A 88 -12.09 5.19 2.87
CA GLY A 88 -12.99 4.23 2.23
C GLY A 88 -12.28 3.16 1.39
N ASN A 89 -10.95 3.19 1.31
CA ASN A 89 -10.16 2.13 0.67
C ASN A 89 -9.90 0.97 1.67
N PRO A 90 -10.33 -0.27 1.36
CA PRO A 90 -10.14 -1.42 2.26
C PRO A 90 -8.68 -1.87 2.42
N MET A 91 -7.74 -1.33 1.64
CA MET A 91 -6.31 -1.63 1.72
C MET A 91 -5.48 -0.37 2.02
N ASN A 92 -5.86 0.36 3.08
CA ASN A 92 -5.14 1.55 3.54
C ASN A 92 -4.46 1.31 4.90
N LEU A 93 -3.14 1.13 4.89
CA LEU A 93 -2.35 0.88 6.12
C LEU A 93 -2.25 2.14 6.99
N LEU A 94 -2.18 3.32 6.38
CA LEU A 94 -2.13 4.60 7.08
C LEU A 94 -3.38 4.76 7.97
N MET A 95 -4.57 4.47 7.44
CA MET A 95 -5.82 4.55 8.23
C MET A 95 -5.89 3.52 9.37
N VAL A 96 -5.32 2.32 9.18
CA VAL A 96 -5.20 1.34 10.26
C VAL A 96 -4.36 1.90 11.41
N ILE A 97 -3.18 2.44 11.09
CA ILE A 97 -2.27 3.03 12.08
C ILE A 97 -2.93 4.25 12.75
N ALA A 98 -3.56 5.13 11.96
CA ALA A 98 -4.19 6.35 12.41
C ALA A 98 -5.29 6.08 13.45
N VAL A 99 -6.25 5.23 13.10
CA VAL A 99 -7.37 4.90 13.99
C VAL A 99 -6.88 4.09 15.20
N TYR A 100 -5.92 3.17 15.01
CA TYR A 100 -5.36 2.40 16.12
C TYR A 100 -4.63 3.30 17.14
N GLY A 101 -3.78 4.22 16.68
CA GLY A 101 -3.08 5.17 17.55
C GLY A 101 -4.02 6.09 18.31
N THR A 102 -5.06 6.61 17.64
CA THR A 102 -6.12 7.40 18.27
C THR A 102 -6.86 6.61 19.36
N LEU A 103 -7.22 5.34 19.09
CA LEU A 103 -7.90 4.49 20.07
C LEU A 103 -6.98 4.13 21.24
N ALA A 104 -5.70 3.84 21.00
CA ALA A 104 -4.72 3.59 22.05
C ALA A 104 -4.61 4.79 23.01
N LYS A 105 -4.53 6.01 22.45
CA LYS A 105 -4.55 7.26 23.22
C LYS A 105 -5.82 7.41 24.06
N ALA A 106 -6.99 7.19 23.46
CA ALA A 106 -8.27 7.34 24.13
C ALA A 106 -8.48 6.30 25.25
N LEU A 107 -7.93 5.10 25.09
CA LEU A 107 -7.97 4.02 26.08
C LEU A 107 -6.89 4.14 27.16
N GLY A 108 -5.90 5.02 26.99
CA GLY A 108 -4.79 5.19 27.93
C GLY A 108 -3.85 3.98 27.98
N VAL A 109 -3.75 3.23 26.87
CA VAL A 109 -2.89 2.04 26.77
C VAL A 109 -1.67 2.32 25.87
N PRO A 110 -0.54 1.63 26.09
CA PRO A 110 0.60 1.73 25.17
C PRO A 110 0.23 1.31 23.74
N MET A 111 0.83 1.95 22.75
CA MET A 111 0.67 1.58 21.35
C MET A 111 1.62 0.42 21.03
N SER A 112 1.23 -0.80 21.37
CA SER A 112 1.95 -2.03 20.96
C SER A 112 1.74 -2.32 19.49
N LEU A 113 2.78 -2.79 18.78
CA LEU A 113 2.59 -3.41 17.46
C LEU A 113 1.68 -4.64 17.62
N PRO A 114 0.56 -4.75 16.89
CA PRO A 114 -0.38 -5.87 16.98
C PRO A 114 0.14 -7.11 16.24
N GLY A 115 1.38 -7.50 16.55
CA GLY A 115 2.14 -8.53 15.85
C GLY A 115 3.19 -9.16 16.76
N SER A 116 3.84 -10.22 16.25
CA SER A 116 4.92 -10.88 16.97
C SER A 116 6.20 -10.05 16.95
N ARG A 117 7.16 -10.41 17.83
CA ARG A 117 8.50 -9.83 17.78
C ARG A 117 9.19 -10.06 16.42
N ALA A 118 8.95 -11.21 15.80
CA ALA A 118 9.47 -11.50 14.47
C ALA A 118 8.90 -10.56 13.41
N ALA A 119 7.60 -10.22 13.48
CA ALA A 119 7.00 -9.22 12.59
C ALA A 119 7.52 -7.80 12.86
N TYR A 120 7.73 -7.46 14.13
CA TYR A 120 8.31 -6.19 14.55
C TYR A 120 9.72 -5.97 13.99
N ASP A 121 10.49 -7.06 13.92
CA ASP A 121 11.87 -7.08 13.47
C ASP A 121 12.02 -7.56 12.02
N ALA A 122 10.95 -7.76 11.23
CA ALA A 122 11.03 -8.09 9.80
C ALA A 122 11.32 -6.84 8.94
N LEU A 123 11.99 -7.00 7.79
CA LEU A 123 12.14 -5.91 6.83
C LEU A 123 10.83 -5.72 6.08
N TYR A 124 10.42 -4.48 5.94
CA TYR A 124 9.22 -4.09 5.22
C TYR A 124 9.52 -2.93 4.28
N GLN A 125 8.70 -2.82 3.25
CA GLN A 125 8.70 -1.73 2.30
C GLN A 125 7.30 -1.18 2.10
N ILE A 126 7.25 0.10 1.80
CA ILE A 126 6.02 0.82 1.51
C ILE A 126 6.21 1.71 0.28
N THR A 127 5.09 2.13 -0.30
CA THR A 127 5.02 2.99 -1.47
C THR A 127 4.07 4.13 -1.18
N ASP A 128 4.60 5.34 -1.18
CA ASP A 128 3.84 6.59 -1.18
C ASP A 128 3.07 6.71 -2.49
N THR A 129 1.80 7.08 -2.42
CA THR A 129 0.99 7.42 -3.60
C THR A 129 1.60 8.49 -4.49
N ARG A 130 2.37 9.45 -3.95
CA ARG A 130 3.11 10.49 -4.68
C ARG A 130 4.24 9.89 -5.53
N ILE A 131 5.01 8.95 -4.95
CA ILE A 131 6.05 8.20 -5.68
C ILE A 131 5.41 7.35 -6.77
N LEU A 132 4.28 6.70 -6.47
CA LEU A 132 3.56 5.89 -7.45
C LEU A 132 2.97 6.75 -8.59
N ALA A 133 2.47 7.94 -8.29
CA ALA A 133 2.01 8.90 -9.29
C ALA A 133 3.15 9.40 -10.18
N SER A 134 4.29 9.78 -9.60
CA SER A 134 5.48 10.15 -10.36
C SER A 134 5.97 9.00 -11.26
N ALA A 135 5.90 7.75 -10.77
CA ALA A 135 6.22 6.60 -11.59
C ALA A 135 5.28 6.46 -12.81
N VAL A 136 4.00 6.78 -12.68
CA VAL A 136 3.03 6.75 -13.80
C VAL A 136 3.45 7.75 -14.88
N ASP A 137 3.79 8.98 -14.49
CA ASP A 137 4.26 10.01 -15.42
C ASP A 137 5.56 9.55 -16.10
N TRP A 138 6.53 9.08 -15.31
CA TRP A 138 7.80 8.55 -15.82
C TRP A 138 7.61 7.42 -16.84
N ALA A 139 6.76 6.43 -16.56
CA ALA A 139 6.54 5.32 -17.49
C ALA A 139 5.76 5.73 -18.75
N GLY A 140 4.91 6.76 -18.65
CA GLY A 140 4.21 7.34 -19.79
C GLY A 140 5.17 8.01 -20.78
N GLU A 141 6.24 8.62 -20.28
CA GLU A 141 7.20 9.41 -21.07
C GLU A 141 8.48 8.65 -21.45
N THR A 142 8.77 7.52 -20.80
CA THR A 142 10.02 6.78 -20.99
C THR A 142 9.84 5.57 -21.91
N ASP A 143 10.45 5.60 -23.10
CA ASP A 143 10.35 4.51 -24.07
C ASP A 143 10.85 3.15 -23.54
N ALA A 144 11.86 3.16 -22.67
CA ALA A 144 12.40 1.96 -22.04
C ALA A 144 11.41 1.26 -21.08
N CYS A 145 10.27 1.88 -20.76
CA CYS A 145 9.21 1.30 -19.92
C CYS A 145 8.15 0.55 -20.73
N ARG A 146 8.14 0.70 -22.06
CA ARG A 146 7.14 0.10 -22.95
C ARG A 146 7.18 -1.43 -22.89
N GLY A 147 6.09 -2.04 -22.44
CA GLY A 147 5.95 -3.49 -22.30
C GLY A 147 6.60 -4.08 -21.05
N GLU A 148 7.04 -3.22 -20.13
CA GLU A 148 7.83 -3.61 -18.96
C GLU A 148 7.01 -3.64 -17.66
N ILE A 149 7.61 -4.26 -16.67
CA ILE A 149 7.09 -4.37 -15.30
C ILE A 149 8.14 -3.80 -14.34
N TYR A 150 7.70 -3.02 -13.34
CA TYR A 150 8.58 -2.44 -12.33
C TYR A 150 8.06 -2.61 -10.91
N ASN A 151 8.96 -2.93 -9.98
CA ASN A 151 8.74 -2.70 -8.56
C ASN A 151 8.95 -1.21 -8.26
N ILE A 152 7.98 -0.61 -7.57
CA ILE A 152 8.03 0.80 -7.16
C ILE A 152 7.84 0.84 -5.66
N THR A 153 8.81 1.39 -4.93
CA THR A 153 8.76 1.59 -3.47
C THR A 153 9.37 2.94 -3.13
N ASN A 154 9.29 3.35 -1.87
CA ASN A 154 9.84 4.62 -1.37
C ASN A 154 11.35 4.79 -1.56
N GLY A 155 12.09 3.72 -1.81
CA GLY A 155 13.52 3.76 -2.11
C GLY A 155 14.40 3.16 -1.03
N GLU A 156 13.88 2.92 0.18
CA GLU A 156 14.53 2.13 1.23
C GLU A 156 13.68 0.93 1.68
N SER A 157 14.16 0.22 2.71
CA SER A 157 13.37 -0.69 3.53
C SER A 157 13.54 -0.31 5.00
N PHE A 158 12.54 -0.62 5.83
CA PHE A 158 12.56 -0.31 7.25
C PHE A 158 12.12 -1.50 8.08
N ARG A 159 12.29 -1.41 9.40
CA ARG A 159 11.67 -2.34 10.36
C ARG A 159 10.62 -1.58 11.14
N TRP A 160 9.52 -2.25 11.47
CA TRP A 160 8.54 -1.67 12.38
C TRP A 160 9.18 -1.27 13.71
N SER A 161 10.22 -2.00 14.16
CA SER A 161 10.98 -1.64 15.35
C SER A 161 11.70 -0.30 15.32
N ARG A 162 11.87 0.31 14.15
CA ARG A 162 12.39 1.68 13.98
C ARG A 162 11.28 2.71 13.87
N VAL A 163 10.26 2.44 13.07
CA VAL A 163 9.19 3.40 12.75
C VAL A 163 8.12 3.48 13.85
N TRP A 164 7.78 2.37 14.49
CA TRP A 164 6.66 2.30 15.44
C TRP A 164 6.79 3.21 16.66
N PRO A 165 7.98 3.38 17.29
CA PRO A 165 8.15 4.36 18.36
C PRO A 165 7.81 5.78 17.92
N ARG A 166 8.18 6.17 16.68
CA ARG A 166 7.88 7.48 16.12
C ARG A 166 6.38 7.68 15.89
N LEU A 167 5.69 6.63 15.43
CA LEU A 167 4.23 6.63 15.31
C LEU A 167 3.55 6.79 16.68
N ALA A 168 4.00 6.07 17.70
CA ALA A 168 3.45 6.18 19.05
C ALA A 168 3.64 7.59 19.63
N GLU A 169 4.82 8.18 19.43
CA GLU A 169 5.13 9.56 19.81
C GLU A 169 4.17 10.56 19.14
N PHE A 170 3.87 10.40 17.85
CA PHE A 170 2.92 11.27 17.14
C PHE A 170 1.54 11.31 17.81
N PHE A 171 1.07 10.21 18.39
CA PHE A 171 -0.21 10.13 19.10
C PHE A 171 -0.12 10.54 20.59
N ASP A 172 1.05 10.95 21.08
CA ASP A 172 1.33 11.16 22.50
C ASP A 172 1.03 9.91 23.35
N VAL A 173 1.41 8.74 22.85
CA VAL A 173 1.21 7.44 23.52
C VAL A 173 2.56 6.77 23.75
N SER A 174 2.72 6.07 24.88
CA SER A 174 3.92 5.27 25.12
C SER A 174 4.01 4.11 24.14
N VAL A 175 5.22 3.81 23.67
CA VAL A 175 5.46 2.62 22.85
C VAL A 175 5.31 1.36 23.71
N GLY A 176 4.46 0.43 23.26
CA GLY A 176 4.29 -0.86 23.91
C GLY A 176 5.28 -1.91 23.38
N VAL A 177 5.44 -3.02 24.10
CA VAL A 177 6.14 -4.20 23.54
C VAL A 177 5.29 -4.81 22.43
N PRO A 178 5.89 -5.40 21.36
CA PRO A 178 5.12 -6.12 20.34
C PRO A 178 4.24 -7.18 20.99
N PHE A 179 2.94 -7.14 20.69
CA PHE A 179 1.95 -7.99 21.33
C PHE A 179 1.06 -8.64 20.26
N PRO A 180 1.21 -9.95 20.01
CA PRO A 180 0.40 -10.65 19.02
C PRO A 180 -1.09 -10.55 19.36
N MET A 181 -1.83 -9.81 18.57
CA MET A 181 -3.28 -9.73 18.68
C MET A 181 -3.91 -9.62 17.30
N LEU A 182 -5.19 -9.97 17.21
CA LEU A 182 -6.00 -9.75 16.03
C LEU A 182 -6.72 -8.40 16.18
N LEU A 183 -6.30 -7.40 15.40
CA LEU A 183 -6.98 -6.11 15.35
C LEU A 183 -8.46 -6.29 15.06
N GLN A 184 -8.82 -7.18 14.13
CA GLN A 184 -10.22 -7.43 13.79
C GLN A 184 -11.06 -7.85 15.02
N GLN A 185 -10.47 -8.59 15.96
CA GLN A 185 -11.16 -9.03 17.17
C GLN A 185 -11.13 -7.95 18.25
N MET A 186 -9.96 -7.34 18.50
CA MET A 186 -9.76 -6.37 19.58
C MET A 186 -10.46 -5.02 19.33
N MET A 187 -10.71 -4.69 18.06
CA MET A 187 -11.31 -3.42 17.64
C MET A 187 -12.82 -3.53 17.34
N ALA A 188 -13.41 -4.72 17.49
CA ALA A 188 -14.80 -5.01 17.07
C ALA A 188 -15.87 -4.24 17.87
N ASP A 189 -15.61 -3.96 19.14
CA ASP A 189 -16.48 -3.28 20.10
C ASP A 189 -16.15 -1.78 20.26
N LYS A 190 -15.23 -1.24 19.47
CA LYS A 190 -14.72 0.14 19.64
C LYS A 190 -15.49 1.21 18.86
N ALA A 191 -16.55 0.84 18.15
CA ALA A 191 -17.37 1.76 17.37
C ALA A 191 -17.97 2.90 18.23
N GLU A 192 -18.49 2.58 19.41
CA GLU A 192 -19.08 3.59 20.30
C GLU A 192 -18.01 4.58 20.81
N LEU A 193 -16.81 4.08 21.15
CA LEU A 193 -15.68 4.93 21.54
C LEU A 193 -15.26 5.85 20.38
N TRP A 194 -15.16 5.31 19.17
CA TRP A 194 -14.85 6.10 17.98
C TRP A 194 -15.87 7.22 17.75
N ASN A 195 -17.16 6.92 17.83
CA ASN A 195 -18.22 7.92 17.65
C ASN A 195 -18.13 9.06 18.67
N ARG A 196 -17.84 8.75 19.94
CA ARG A 196 -17.61 9.78 20.97
C ARG A 196 -16.39 10.67 20.64
N LEU A 197 -15.34 10.09 20.07
CA LEU A 197 -14.16 10.87 19.64
C LEU A 197 -14.48 11.75 18.43
N VAL A 198 -15.27 11.24 17.47
CA VAL A 198 -15.77 12.01 16.32
C VAL A 198 -16.54 13.24 16.80
N GLU A 199 -17.48 13.07 17.73
CA GLU A 199 -18.26 14.17 18.30
C GLU A 199 -17.36 15.14 19.10
N LYS A 200 -16.55 14.62 20.02
CA LYS A 200 -15.69 15.43 20.90
C LYS A 200 -14.70 16.31 20.13
N HIS A 201 -14.12 15.79 19.05
CA HIS A 201 -13.08 16.46 18.28
C HIS A 201 -13.60 17.08 16.97
N ASN A 202 -14.91 17.05 16.72
CA ASN A 202 -15.53 17.55 15.48
C ASN A 202 -14.86 16.97 14.22
N LEU A 203 -14.66 15.66 14.24
CA LEU A 203 -14.05 14.91 13.13
C LEU A 203 -15.06 14.76 11.99
N ARG A 204 -14.56 14.46 10.79
CA ARG A 204 -15.40 14.02 9.68
C ARG A 204 -16.16 12.76 10.09
N ASN A 205 -17.48 12.79 9.90
CA ASN A 205 -18.36 11.69 10.26
C ASN A 205 -18.29 10.56 9.22
N TYR A 206 -17.27 9.71 9.35
CA TYR A 206 -17.14 8.47 8.59
C TYR A 206 -17.56 7.27 9.45
N PRO A 207 -18.39 6.36 8.92
CA PRO A 207 -18.76 5.13 9.64
C PRO A 207 -17.52 4.33 10.03
N TYR A 208 -17.48 3.86 11.28
CA TYR A 208 -16.33 3.15 11.85
C TYR A 208 -15.96 1.87 11.07
N ASP A 209 -16.96 1.18 10.51
CA ASP A 209 -16.78 -0.01 9.68
C ASP A 209 -16.27 0.30 8.26
N GLN A 210 -16.31 1.57 7.84
CA GLN A 210 -15.87 2.03 6.52
C GLN A 210 -14.56 2.82 6.57
N ILE A 211 -14.20 3.39 7.72
CA ILE A 211 -12.98 4.20 7.85
C ILE A 211 -11.70 3.35 7.86
N VAL A 212 -11.79 2.10 8.34
CA VAL A 212 -10.63 1.24 8.56
C VAL A 212 -10.92 -0.25 8.29
N SER A 213 -9.95 -0.92 7.67
CA SER A 213 -9.98 -2.36 7.45
C SER A 213 -8.99 -3.06 8.38
N TRP A 214 -9.47 -3.52 9.54
CA TRP A 214 -8.64 -4.21 10.52
C TRP A 214 -8.03 -5.51 10.00
N LYS A 215 -8.76 -6.23 9.14
CA LYS A 215 -8.24 -7.42 8.45
C LYS A 215 -7.00 -7.12 7.63
N PHE A 216 -6.95 -5.95 6.98
CA PHE A 216 -5.79 -5.53 6.23
C PHE A 216 -4.60 -5.25 7.16
N GLY A 217 -4.83 -4.55 8.27
CA GLY A 217 -3.83 -4.39 9.33
C GLY A 217 -3.27 -5.73 9.82
N ASP A 218 -4.14 -6.69 10.12
CA ASP A 218 -3.76 -8.04 10.55
C ASP A 218 -2.90 -8.76 9.50
N MET A 219 -3.22 -8.62 8.21
CA MET A 219 -2.41 -9.22 7.13
C MET A 219 -0.99 -8.64 7.07
N ILE A 220 -0.81 -7.36 7.39
CA ILE A 220 0.51 -6.72 7.35
C ILE A 220 1.30 -6.98 8.64
N PHE A 221 0.71 -6.68 9.81
CA PHE A 221 1.43 -6.73 11.09
C PHE A 221 1.72 -8.15 11.59
N LYS A 222 1.14 -9.18 10.98
CA LYS A 222 1.46 -10.59 11.27
C LYS A 222 2.57 -11.17 10.40
N THR A 223 3.00 -10.47 9.36
CA THR A 223 4.05 -10.97 8.47
C THR A 223 5.37 -11.05 9.22
N THR A 224 5.89 -12.27 9.42
CA THR A 224 7.12 -12.53 10.19
C THR A 224 8.35 -12.75 9.30
N PHE A 225 8.26 -12.38 8.03
CA PHE A 225 9.32 -12.54 7.04
C PHE A 225 9.51 -11.24 6.28
N ASP A 226 10.66 -11.09 5.63
CA ASP A 226 10.98 -9.87 4.90
C ASP A 226 10.05 -9.72 3.68
N ASN A 227 9.33 -8.60 3.62
CA ASN A 227 8.54 -8.22 2.44
C ASN A 227 9.22 -7.05 1.73
N ILE A 228 10.16 -7.40 0.85
CA ILE A 228 10.97 -6.43 0.12
C ILE A 228 11.12 -6.82 -1.35
N SER A 229 11.11 -5.82 -2.22
CA SER A 229 11.29 -5.92 -3.66
C SER A 229 12.41 -4.99 -4.14
N SER A 230 13.08 -5.40 -5.22
CA SER A 230 14.20 -4.67 -5.79
C SER A 230 13.68 -3.60 -6.75
N THR A 231 14.05 -2.34 -6.51
CA THR A 231 13.76 -1.20 -7.41
C THR A 231 14.89 -0.92 -8.41
N ILE A 232 15.93 -1.77 -8.47
CA ILE A 232 17.11 -1.56 -9.32
C ILE A 232 16.74 -1.43 -10.81
N LYS A 233 15.74 -2.17 -11.29
CA LYS A 233 15.31 -2.09 -12.69
C LYS A 233 14.76 -0.70 -13.03
N ALA A 234 13.87 -0.16 -12.19
CA ALA A 234 13.33 1.19 -12.35
C ALA A 234 14.44 2.24 -12.31
N ARG A 235 15.36 2.13 -11.34
CA ARG A 235 16.53 3.02 -11.22
C ARG A 235 17.44 2.99 -12.45
N LYS A 236 17.69 1.82 -13.02
CA LYS A 236 18.47 1.68 -14.27
C LYS A 236 17.76 2.29 -15.48
N HIS A 237 16.43 2.38 -15.45
CA HIS A 237 15.61 3.00 -16.50
C HIS A 237 15.28 4.47 -16.18
N GLY A 238 15.98 5.09 -15.21
CA GLY A 238 15.91 6.53 -14.96
C GLY A 238 14.92 6.98 -13.89
N PHE A 239 14.23 6.07 -13.20
CA PHE A 239 13.36 6.46 -12.08
C PHE A 239 14.15 6.58 -10.78
N HIS A 240 14.28 7.79 -10.27
CA HIS A 240 15.14 8.08 -9.10
C HIS A 240 14.40 8.62 -7.88
N ASP A 241 13.11 8.93 -8.02
CA ASP A 241 12.29 9.45 -6.93
C ASP A 241 12.33 8.52 -5.72
N CYS A 242 12.42 9.14 -4.54
CA CYS A 242 12.45 8.47 -3.26
C CYS A 242 11.91 9.39 -2.17
N ILE A 243 11.46 8.78 -1.08
CA ILE A 243 10.99 9.49 0.10
C ILE A 243 11.32 8.66 1.34
N ASP A 244 11.69 9.31 2.44
CA ASP A 244 11.87 8.62 3.72
C ASP A 244 10.51 8.17 4.25
N SER A 245 10.39 6.88 4.53
CA SER A 245 9.13 6.23 4.91
C SER A 245 8.66 6.66 6.30
N GLU A 246 9.57 6.96 7.23
CA GLU A 246 9.21 7.46 8.56
C GLU A 246 8.67 8.89 8.46
N GLU A 247 9.37 9.77 7.74
CA GLU A 247 8.94 11.14 7.48
C GLU A 247 7.58 11.16 6.77
N MET A 248 7.43 10.35 5.71
CA MET A 248 6.18 10.17 4.97
C MET A 248 5.00 9.84 5.89
N TYR A 249 5.16 8.88 6.81
CA TYR A 249 4.07 8.53 7.72
C TYR A 249 3.67 9.71 8.60
N ILE A 250 4.64 10.45 9.15
CA ILE A 250 4.35 11.59 10.00
C ILE A 250 3.68 12.72 9.22
N GLU A 251 4.14 13.00 7.99
CA GLU A 251 3.48 13.94 7.08
C GLU A 251 2.02 13.55 6.83
N MET A 252 1.77 12.31 6.39
CA MET A 252 0.42 11.86 6.07
C MET A 252 -0.51 11.79 7.28
N LEU A 253 0.02 11.40 8.45
CA LEU A 253 -0.76 11.43 9.69
C LEU A 253 -1.10 12.87 10.11
N THR A 254 -0.17 13.81 9.91
CA THR A 254 -0.41 15.24 10.12
C THR A 254 -1.51 15.73 9.19
N GLU A 255 -1.46 15.39 7.91
CA GLU A 255 -2.51 15.72 6.94
C GLU A 255 -3.88 15.14 7.36
N LEU A 256 -3.93 13.90 7.87
CA LEU A 256 -5.17 13.31 8.39
C LEU A 256 -5.73 14.09 9.59
N ARG A 257 -4.88 14.63 10.48
CA ARG A 257 -5.30 15.52 11.58
C ARG A 257 -5.86 16.84 11.04
N GLU A 258 -5.14 17.50 10.14
CA GLU A 258 -5.54 18.76 9.53
C GLU A 258 -6.88 18.64 8.79
N GLN A 259 -7.11 17.51 8.12
CA GLN A 259 -8.37 17.20 7.46
C GLN A 259 -9.48 16.71 8.40
N ARG A 260 -9.18 16.56 9.70
CA ARG A 260 -10.08 16.09 10.76
C ARG A 260 -10.60 14.67 10.57
N TYR A 261 -9.79 13.77 10.03
CA TYR A 261 -10.09 12.33 10.02
C TYR A 261 -9.71 11.63 11.34
N ILE A 262 -8.70 12.17 12.03
CA ILE A 262 -8.30 11.81 13.38
C ILE A 262 -8.14 13.10 14.21
N PRO A 263 -8.18 13.02 15.56
CA PRO A 263 -7.94 14.15 16.46
C PRO A 263 -6.55 14.78 16.33
#